data_AF-A0A174H188-F1
#
_entry.id   AF-A0A174H188-F1
#
_cell.length_a   1.000
_cell.length_b   1.000
_cell.length_c   1.000
_cell.angle_alpha   90.00
_cell.angle_beta   90.00
_cell.angle_gamma   90.00
#
_symmetry.space_group_name_H-M   'P 1'
#
loop_
_entity.id
_entity.type
_entity.pdbx_description
1 polymer ?
#
loop_
_entity_poly.entity_id
_entity_poly.type
_entity_poly.pdbx_seq_one_letter_code
_entity_poly.pdbx_strand_id
1 'polypeptide(L)'
;MNDFYSKLRQQLYSNAEAVNYYAKEKDLGRNHVNYGACIALAGVLKELGHPTSVAIYEHDEGYLLVPSIEIDGVKRIVGEGINHVENIFYLQRQE
;
A
#
# COMPACT_ATOMS: atom_id res chain seq x y z
N MET A 1 -12.81 10.73 -11.84
CA MET A 1 -12.07 11.99 -11.62
C MET A 1 -10.80 11.61 -10.85
N ASN A 2 -9.62 11.80 -11.44
CA ASN A 2 -8.35 11.28 -10.90
C ASN A 2 -7.73 12.35 -9.99
N ASP A 3 -8.25 12.46 -8.75
CA ASP A 3 -7.73 13.42 -7.78
C ASP A 3 -6.35 13.00 -7.25
N PHE A 4 -5.61 13.98 -6.74
CA PHE A 4 -4.25 13.81 -6.25
C PHE A 4 -4.16 12.74 -5.13
N TYR A 5 -5.17 12.70 -4.25
CA TYR A 5 -5.29 11.70 -3.18
C TYR A 5 -5.37 10.28 -3.75
N SER A 6 -6.23 10.05 -4.73
CA SER A 6 -6.41 8.74 -5.37
C SER A 6 -5.11 8.21 -5.97
N LYS A 7 -4.30 9.10 -6.55
CA LYS A 7 -2.97 8.76 -7.07
C LYS A 7 -1.98 8.38 -5.97
N LEU A 8 -1.90 9.17 -4.90
CA LEU A 8 -1.04 8.86 -3.75
C LEU A 8 -1.42 7.53 -3.10
N ARG A 9 -2.72 7.29 -2.93
CA ARG A 9 -3.26 6.04 -2.40
C ARG A 9 -2.88 4.85 -3.28
N GLN A 10 -3.04 4.97 -4.60
CA GLN A 10 -2.64 3.92 -5.53
C GLN A 10 -1.14 3.65 -5.48
N GLN A 11 -0.31 4.69 -5.43
CA GLN A 11 1.14 4.55 -5.31
C GLN A 11 1.57 3.89 -4.00
N LEU A 12 0.92 4.20 -2.88
CA LEU A 12 1.15 3.53 -1.60
C LEU A 12 0.92 2.01 -1.74
N TYR A 13 -0.23 1.63 -2.32
CA TYR A 13 -0.55 0.21 -2.53
C TYR A 13 0.45 -0.48 -3.46
N SER A 14 0.84 0.15 -4.57
CA SER A 14 1.85 -0.40 -5.48
C SER A 14 3.21 -0.59 -4.81
N ASN A 15 3.64 0.36 -3.97
CA ASN A 15 4.90 0.22 -3.23
C ASN A 15 4.83 -0.93 -2.22
N ALA A 16 3.72 -1.10 -1.51
CA ALA A 16 3.53 -2.24 -0.60
C ALA A 16 3.51 -3.60 -1.32
N GLU A 17 2.85 -3.67 -2.48
CA GLU A 17 2.89 -4.87 -3.34
C GLU A 17 4.31 -5.15 -3.82
N ALA A 18 5.07 -4.12 -4.21
CA ALA A 18 6.46 -4.24 -4.62
C ALA A 18 7.39 -4.71 -3.50
N VAL A 19 7.18 -4.28 -2.25
CA VAL A 19 7.90 -4.81 -1.08
C VAL A 19 7.76 -6.33 -1.02
N ASN A 20 6.52 -6.83 -1.03
CA ASN A 20 6.25 -8.26 -0.96
C ASN A 20 6.73 -9.03 -2.19
N TYR A 21 6.64 -8.42 -3.38
CA TYR A 21 7.16 -8.99 -4.62
C TYR A 21 8.68 -9.19 -4.54
N TYR A 22 9.44 -8.15 -4.19
CA TYR A 22 10.90 -8.24 -4.12
C TYR A 22 11.40 -9.10 -2.95
N ALA A 23 10.60 -9.29 -1.90
CA ALA A 23 10.88 -10.33 -0.89
C ALA A 23 10.80 -11.74 -1.51
N LYS A 24 9.80 -12.01 -2.36
CA LYS A 24 9.66 -13.30 -3.07
C LYS A 24 10.77 -13.52 -4.11
N GLU A 25 11.15 -12.46 -4.82
CA GLU A 25 12.23 -12.48 -5.82
C GLU A 25 13.63 -12.46 -5.20
N LYS A 26 13.74 -12.40 -3.87
CA LYS A 26 15.01 -12.36 -3.12
C LYS A 26 15.92 -11.18 -3.52
N ASP A 27 15.30 -10.03 -3.79
CA ASP A 27 15.98 -8.76 -4.08
C ASP A 27 15.86 -7.82 -2.88
N LEU A 28 16.81 -7.93 -1.94
CA LEU A 28 16.81 -7.18 -0.68
C LEU A 28 16.90 -5.67 -0.91
N GLY A 29 17.73 -5.24 -1.88
CA GLY A 29 17.93 -3.83 -2.18
C GLY A 29 16.65 -3.18 -2.66
N ARG A 30 15.95 -3.79 -3.62
CA ARG A 30 14.67 -3.27 -4.09
C ARG A 30 13.56 -3.42 -3.05
N ASN A 31 13.58 -4.46 -2.21
CA ASN A 31 12.63 -4.61 -1.10
C ASN A 31 12.72 -3.40 -0.14
N HIS A 32 13.91 -3.03 0.32
CA HIS A 32 14.11 -1.90 1.24
C HIS A 32 13.81 -0.55 0.60
N VAL A 33 14.14 -0.36 -0.68
CA VAL A 33 13.80 0.87 -1.41
C VAL A 33 12.29 1.07 -1.51
N ASN A 34 11.55 0.01 -1.88
CA ASN A 34 10.08 0.09 -1.97
C ASN A 34 9.45 0.26 -0.58
N TYR A 35 10.05 -0.31 0.46
CA TYR A 35 9.62 -0.09 1.83
C TYR A 35 9.75 1.39 2.22
N GLY A 36 10.90 2.00 1.97
CA GLY A 36 11.12 3.42 2.24
C GLY A 36 10.09 4.30 1.53
N ALA A 37 9.83 4.03 0.25
CA ALA A 37 8.82 4.75 -0.52
C ALA A 37 7.38 4.54 0.01
N CYS A 38 7.06 3.32 0.47
CA CYS A 38 5.77 2.99 1.09
C CYS A 38 5.54 3.82 2.37
N ILE A 39 6.50 3.81 3.29
CA ILE A 39 6.38 4.53 4.57
C ILE A 39 6.35 6.05 4.37
N ALA A 40 7.14 6.57 3.44
CA ALA A 40 7.12 7.99 3.12
C ALA A 40 5.73 8.46 2.63
N LEU A 41 5.10 7.70 1.72
CA LEU A 41 3.76 8.02 1.22
C LEU A 41 2.67 7.87 2.30
N ALA A 42 2.79 6.87 3.18
CA ALA A 42 1.89 6.75 4.33
C ALA A 42 1.96 7.97 5.25
N GLY A 43 3.17 8.50 5.47
CA GLY A 43 3.38 9.76 6.18
C GLY A 43 2.72 10.95 5.50
N VAL A 44 2.91 11.09 4.18
CA VAL A 44 2.27 12.17 3.40
C VAL A 44 0.75 12.11 3.49
N LEU A 45 0.14 10.93 3.33
CA LEU A 45 -1.32 10.79 3.43
C LEU A 45 -1.84 11.18 4.82
N LYS A 46 -1.11 10.79 5.87
CA LYS A 46 -1.44 11.19 7.25
C LYS A 46 -1.38 12.71 7.44
N GLU A 47 -0.35 13.37 6.91
CA GLU A 47 -0.22 14.85 6.95
C GLU A 47 -1.31 15.56 6.14
N LEU A 48 -1.83 14.92 5.09
CA LEU A 48 -2.98 15.42 4.30
C LEU A 48 -4.33 15.20 4.99
N GLY A 49 -4.34 14.66 6.21
CA GLY A 49 -5.57 14.44 6.99
C GLY A 49 -6.23 13.08 6.75
N HIS A 50 -5.54 12.12 6.13
CA HIS A 50 -6.01 10.76 5.93
C HIS A 50 -5.27 9.79 6.86
N PRO A 51 -5.84 9.42 8.02
CA PRO A 51 -5.20 8.49 8.95
C PRO A 51 -4.79 7.21 8.23
N THR A 52 -3.48 6.98 8.19
CA THR A 52 -2.88 5.88 7.43
C THR A 52 -1.96 5.08 8.33
N SER A 53 -2.07 3.76 8.30
CA SER A 53 -1.17 2.83 8.97
C SER A 53 -0.74 1.70 8.03
N VAL A 54 0.52 1.27 8.15
CA VAL A 54 1.10 0.19 7.36
C VAL A 54 1.57 -0.87 8.34
N ALA A 55 0.99 -2.06 8.28
CA ALA A 55 1.47 -3.20 9.06
C ALA A 55 2.73 -3.73 8.40
N ILE A 56 3.78 -3.97 9.20
CA ILE A 56 5.09 -4.40 8.72
C ILE A 56 5.63 -5.48 9.64
N TYR A 57 6.30 -6.48 9.08
CA TYR A 57 7.18 -7.35 9.83
C TYR A 57 8.45 -7.65 9.03
N GLU A 58 9.54 -7.92 9.74
CA GLU A 58 10.81 -8.35 9.19
C GLU A 58 10.91 -9.87 9.30
N HIS A 59 11.21 -10.53 8.19
CA HIS A 59 11.51 -11.96 8.14
C HIS A 59 12.96 -12.20 8.55
N ASP A 60 13.28 -13.40 9.04
CA ASP A 60 14.61 -13.78 9.58
C ASP A 60 15.80 -13.57 8.61
N GLU A 61 15.51 -13.39 7.31
CA GLU A 61 16.50 -13.13 6.26
C GLU A 61 16.68 -11.63 5.94
N GLY A 62 16.10 -10.73 6.75
CA GLY A 62 16.20 -9.27 6.61
C GLY A 62 15.22 -8.64 5.61
N TYR A 63 14.33 -9.44 5.02
CA TYR A 63 13.28 -8.94 4.12
C TYR A 63 12.12 -8.36 4.92
N LEU A 64 11.59 -7.25 4.43
CA LEU A 64 10.38 -6.63 4.97
C LEU A 64 9.17 -7.14 4.21
N LEU A 65 8.07 -7.34 4.94
CA LEU A 65 6.78 -7.74 4.40
C LEU A 65 5.69 -6.80 4.93
N VAL A 66 4.80 -6.40 4.03
CA VAL A 66 3.65 -5.54 4.33
C VAL A 66 2.39 -6.39 4.17
N PRO A 67 1.81 -6.95 5.24
CA PRO A 67 0.60 -7.77 5.14
C PRO A 67 -0.68 -6.96 4.90
N SER A 68 -0.73 -5.71 5.38
CA SER A 68 -1.94 -4.88 5.23
C SER A 68 -1.65 -3.39 5.36
N ILE A 69 -2.50 -2.58 4.74
CA ILE A 69 -2.53 -1.11 4.87
C ILE A 69 -3.93 -0.72 5.33
N GLU A 70 -4.04 0.23 6.24
CA GLU A 70 -5.32 0.84 6.65
C GLU A 70 -5.29 2.34 6.36
N ILE A 71 -6.28 2.83 5.62
CA ILE A 71 -6.46 4.26 5.30
C ILE A 71 -7.90 4.64 5.61
N ASP A 72 -8.11 5.72 6.36
CA ASP A 72 -9.43 6.24 6.71
C ASP A 72 -10.34 5.17 7.37
N GLY A 73 -9.74 4.28 8.18
CA GLY A 73 -10.41 3.17 8.85
C GLY A 73 -10.74 1.97 7.96
N VAL A 74 -10.34 2.00 6.68
CA VAL A 74 -10.53 0.88 5.74
C VAL A 74 -9.22 0.12 5.61
N LYS A 75 -9.24 -1.15 6.06
CA LYS A 75 -8.09 -2.05 5.99
C LYS A 75 -8.11 -2.85 4.69
N ARG A 76 -6.98 -2.85 3.98
CA ARG A 76 -6.71 -3.65 2.78
C ARG A 76 -5.59 -4.64 3.06
N ILE A 77 -5.79 -5.91 2.66
CA ILE A 77 -4.75 -6.95 2.68
C ILE A 77 -3.89 -6.81 1.42
N VAL A 78 -2.57 -6.87 1.59
CA VAL A 78 -1.60 -6.73 0.50
C VAL A 78 -1.13 -8.12 0.07
N GLY A 79 -1.41 -8.49 -1.17
CA GLY A 79 -1.02 -9.79 -1.74
C GLY A 79 -2.18 -10.73 -2.07
N GLU A 80 -3.40 -10.42 -1.65
CA GLU A 80 -4.59 -10.88 -2.36
C GLU A 80 -4.65 -10.05 -3.64
N GLY A 81 -4.57 -10.71 -4.80
CA GLY A 81 -4.59 -10.04 -6.09
C GLY A 81 -5.73 -9.01 -6.16
N ILE A 82 -5.50 -7.91 -6.87
CA ILE A 82 -6.53 -6.92 -7.17
C ILE A 82 -7.67 -7.64 -7.88
N ASN A 83 -8.65 -8.15 -7.14
CA ASN A 83 -9.97 -8.34 -7.69
C ASN A 83 -10.48 -6.92 -7.95
N HIS A 84 -10.86 -6.68 -9.20
CA HIS A 84 -11.35 -5.44 -9.79
C HIS A 84 -12.59 -4.79 -9.10
N VAL A 85 -12.82 -5.03 -7.80
CA VAL A 85 -14.06 -4.72 -7.08
C VAL A 85 -14.08 -3.29 -6.50
N GLU A 86 -12.94 -2.63 -6.32
CA GLU A 86 -12.94 -1.23 -5.85
C GLU A 86 -13.49 -0.23 -6.90
N ASN A 87 -13.62 -0.64 -8.17
CA ASN A 87 -14.30 0.18 -9.18
C ASN A 87 -15.84 0.09 -9.08
N ILE A 88 -16.41 -0.88 -8.34
CA ILE A 88 -17.87 -1.05 -8.24
C ILE A 88 -18.45 -0.18 -7.11
N PHE A 89 -17.75 -0.07 -5.98
CA PHE A 89 -18.23 0.74 -4.86
C PHE A 89 -18.21 2.26 -5.12
N TYR A 90 -17.30 2.74 -5.99
CA TYR A 90 -17.27 4.16 -6.38
C TYR A 90 -18.39 4.52 -7.37
N LEU A 91 -18.87 3.55 -8.15
CA LEU A 91 -19.96 3.74 -9.12
C LEU A 91 -21.35 3.64 -8.46
N GLN A 92 -21.50 2.91 -7.34
CA GLN A 92 -22.77 2.75 -6.63
C GLN A 92 -23.12 3.88 -5.64
N ARG A 93 -22.23 4.86 -5.43
CA ARG A 93 -22.48 6.04 -4.58
C ARG A 93 -22.73 7.34 -5.35
N GLN A 94 -22.91 7.24 -6.67
CA GLN A 94 -23.20 8.37 -7.57
C GLN A 94 -24.64 8.33 -8.12
N GLU A 95 -25.51 7.45 -7.57
CA GLU A 95 -26.96 7.43 -7.83
C GLU A 95 -27.74 7.90 -6.61
#